data_AF-A0A2V9ZIS5-F1
#
_entry.id   AF-A0A2V9ZIS5-F1
#
_cell.length_a   1.000
_cell.length_b   1.000
_cell.length_c   1.000
_cell.angle_alpha   90.00
_cell.angle_beta   90.00
_cell.angle_gamma   90.00
#
_symmetry.space_group_name_H-M   'P 1'
#
loop_
_entity.id
_entity.type
_entity.pdbx_description
1 polymer ?
#
loop_
_entity_poly.entity_id
_entity_poly.type
_entity_poly.pdbx_seq_one_letter_code
_entity_poly.pdbx_strand_id
1 'polypeptide(L)'
;MQPMQICTVGEHCREKTRKKLLNLFLAVSFAFIVAGGRLAAAQTFQHPGVLVSRAQLDFVKQQVANKADPIYSEFLNAQKSRYGSTSPYTLQGPPSGGIIQCGSFSNPDIGCSAEDEDGTTAYTQALLYWITGNSAYAQNAITILNAYGHNLKSYTDSNGPLQAAWGASKWARAAEIIRYSNAGWPAADAQTFGTMMNNAMLPNLINGSGNNGNWELSMIEGMIGIAVYNNDANLFNHAVTFWQQRVPAYFYYFPIDGPNPAPPPRGSLNWNGQTVFNNTVNGVAQETCRDFGHTEFGIAAAIAVAETAHIQGVELYGSERPRLEATLEFHAHYLLGNPVPSSVCGGSVTLASRPTFEIGYNEYHNRLGDSLPDTLHWLTSNIRTQTLEVDHHMMVFETLSHGADSGSGVPQPDFSLSASPSARTVTAGSGASYTATVAAINSFTGNVSLSVSGLPSGATAGFNPSSISGGSGSSTLTVSTSTSTPPGSYTLTVTGTSGSLTHTATLMLTVNAPSDFSLTATPASQTITAGTNTTYTVSVSAINGFSGTVALSVSGASPGVTATLSSSSVNAPGSATLTITTSSSAAAGSSTLTITGTSGSTTHT
;
A
#
# COMPACT_ATOMS: atom_id res chain seq x y z
N MET A 1 -23.46 -60.50 28.99
CA MET A 1 -23.72 -61.81 28.37
C MET A 1 -23.43 -61.68 26.88
N GLN A 2 -22.41 -62.38 26.38
CA GLN A 2 -22.12 -62.53 24.94
C GLN A 2 -23.16 -63.47 24.28
N PRO A 3 -23.31 -63.44 22.94
CA PRO A 3 -22.44 -64.22 22.02
C PRO A 3 -21.90 -63.34 20.87
N MET A 4 -20.62 -63.32 20.48
CA MET A 4 -19.72 -64.38 19.98
C MET A 4 -20.05 -64.86 18.55
N GLN A 5 -19.39 -64.27 17.53
CA GLN A 5 -18.85 -64.95 16.34
C GLN A 5 -18.01 -63.95 15.50
N ILE A 6 -16.68 -63.97 15.62
CA ILE A 6 -15.70 -64.65 14.73
C ILE A 6 -15.55 -63.95 13.37
N CYS A 7 -14.49 -63.14 13.27
CA CYS A 7 -13.88 -62.72 12.02
C CYS A 7 -13.10 -63.90 11.42
N THR A 8 -13.28 -64.17 10.12
CA THR A 8 -12.38 -65.00 9.32
C THR A 8 -11.72 -64.18 8.23
N VAL A 9 -10.40 -64.03 8.41
CA VAL A 9 -9.32 -64.02 7.40
C VAL A 9 -9.31 -62.89 6.37
N GLY A 10 -8.41 -61.93 6.61
CA GLY A 10 -7.95 -60.97 5.61
C GLY A 10 -7.21 -59.81 6.25
N GLU A 11 -5.88 -59.95 6.36
CA GLU A 11 -4.89 -58.91 6.72
C GLU A 11 -4.69 -58.59 8.21
N HIS A 12 -3.39 -58.53 8.56
CA HIS A 12 -2.83 -58.58 9.90
C HIS A 12 -3.01 -57.28 10.70
N CYS A 13 -3.57 -57.41 11.90
CA CYS A 13 -3.39 -56.51 13.05
C CYS A 13 -2.04 -56.76 13.76
N ARG A 14 -1.33 -55.69 14.12
CA ARG A 14 -0.66 -55.42 15.43
C ARG A 14 0.14 -54.12 15.31
N GLU A 15 -0.22 -53.00 15.94
CA GLU A 15 -0.30 -52.63 17.37
C GLU A 15 1.04 -52.51 18.13
N LYS A 16 1.39 -51.23 18.40
CA LYS A 16 2.19 -50.58 19.48
C LYS A 16 3.03 -51.46 20.44
N THR A 17 4.24 -50.99 20.82
CA THR A 17 4.54 -50.29 22.11
C THR A 17 5.97 -49.69 22.22
N ARG A 18 6.03 -48.39 22.60
CA ARG A 18 7.05 -47.51 23.24
C ARG A 18 8.52 -47.92 23.49
N LYS A 19 9.44 -46.98 23.20
CA LYS A 19 10.47 -46.43 24.14
C LYS A 19 10.97 -45.05 23.66
N LYS A 20 11.61 -44.30 24.57
CA LYS A 20 11.62 -42.83 24.75
C LYS A 20 12.72 -42.03 24.00
N LEU A 21 12.38 -40.74 23.80
CA LEU A 21 13.18 -39.49 23.93
C LEU A 21 14.03 -38.95 22.75
N LEU A 22 13.76 -37.65 22.50
CA LEU A 22 14.59 -36.53 22.03
C LEU A 22 14.50 -36.08 20.55
N ASN A 23 13.87 -34.90 20.39
CA ASN A 23 14.13 -33.78 19.46
C ASN A 23 14.39 -34.07 17.98
N LEU A 24 13.53 -33.57 17.08
CA LEU A 24 13.75 -32.32 16.33
C LEU A 24 12.53 -32.00 15.44
N PHE A 25 12.27 -30.71 15.27
CA PHE A 25 11.21 -30.09 14.48
C PHE A 25 11.17 -30.57 13.01
N LEU A 26 9.97 -30.87 12.49
CA LEU A 26 9.50 -30.41 11.17
C LEU A 26 7.99 -30.69 11.05
N ALA A 27 7.16 -29.66 11.30
CA ALA A 27 5.75 -29.70 10.94
C ALA A 27 5.60 -29.04 9.57
N VAL A 28 5.46 -29.85 8.53
CA VAL A 28 5.01 -29.39 7.20
C VAL A 28 3.50 -29.24 7.29
N SER A 29 3.03 -28.01 7.44
CA SER A 29 1.60 -27.68 7.35
C SER A 29 1.23 -27.51 5.87
N PHE A 30 0.48 -28.46 5.33
CA PHE A 30 -0.29 -28.28 4.10
C PHE A 30 -1.38 -27.23 4.38
N ALA A 31 -1.22 -26.01 3.86
CA ALA A 31 -2.28 -25.02 3.82
C ALA A 31 -3.13 -25.22 2.56
N PHE A 32 -4.36 -25.67 2.74
CA PHE A 32 -5.40 -25.57 1.72
C PHE A 32 -5.76 -24.08 1.53
N ILE A 33 -5.54 -23.57 0.31
CA ILE A 33 -6.05 -22.28 -0.13
C ILE A 33 -7.56 -22.43 -0.33
N VAL A 34 -8.34 -21.90 0.61
CA VAL A 34 -9.76 -21.60 0.37
C VAL A 34 -9.82 -20.18 -0.18
N ALA A 35 -9.96 -20.08 -1.50
CA ALA A 35 -10.42 -18.86 -2.16
C ALA A 35 -11.88 -18.61 -1.76
N GLY A 36 -12.08 -17.65 -0.86
CA GLY A 36 -13.40 -17.18 -0.44
C GLY A 36 -13.32 -15.67 -0.22
N GLY A 37 -14.01 -14.92 -1.08
CA GLY A 37 -13.88 -13.48 -1.24
C GLY A 37 -13.92 -12.71 0.07
N ARG A 38 -12.86 -11.94 0.32
CA ARG A 38 -12.98 -10.72 1.11
C ARG A 38 -13.77 -9.74 0.25
N LEU A 39 -14.87 -9.22 0.78
CA LEU A 39 -15.45 -7.97 0.28
C LEU A 39 -14.29 -6.98 0.12
N ALA A 40 -14.10 -6.48 -1.10
CA ALA A 40 -13.03 -5.55 -1.42
C ALA A 40 -13.09 -4.38 -0.44
N ALA A 41 -11.97 -4.12 0.25
CA ALA A 41 -11.77 -2.77 0.79
C ALA A 41 -11.95 -1.82 -0.40
N ALA A 42 -12.68 -0.72 -0.21
CA ALA A 42 -12.80 0.29 -1.25
C ALA A 42 -11.39 0.76 -1.61
N GLN A 43 -10.92 0.40 -2.81
CA GLN A 43 -9.61 0.83 -3.32
C GLN A 43 -9.57 2.35 -3.23
N THR A 44 -8.63 2.89 -2.46
CA THR A 44 -8.39 4.33 -2.41
C THR A 44 -7.34 4.63 -3.47
N PHE A 45 -7.73 5.34 -4.53
CA PHE A 45 -6.83 5.63 -5.64
C PHE A 45 -5.86 6.77 -5.32
N GLN A 46 -4.61 6.57 -5.71
CA GLN A 46 -3.55 7.58 -5.66
C GLN A 46 -3.54 8.40 -6.95
N HIS A 47 -3.40 9.72 -6.81
CA HIS A 47 -3.55 10.69 -7.91
C HIS A 47 -2.52 11.85 -7.83
N PRO A 48 -1.86 12.26 -8.95
CA PRO A 48 -1.76 11.50 -10.20
C PRO A 48 -1.25 10.08 -9.97
N GLY A 49 -1.78 9.10 -10.69
CA GLY A 49 -1.36 7.70 -10.51
C GLY A 49 -1.62 6.78 -11.69
N VAL A 50 -1.69 7.32 -12.91
CA VAL A 50 -1.69 6.53 -14.16
C VAL A 50 -0.31 6.66 -14.80
N LEU A 51 0.41 5.53 -14.87
CA LEU A 51 1.83 5.40 -15.25
C LEU A 51 2.83 6.16 -14.37
N VAL A 52 2.54 7.41 -14.01
CA VAL A 52 3.42 8.28 -13.23
C VAL A 52 2.69 8.76 -11.98
N SER A 53 3.37 8.64 -10.84
CA SER A 53 2.91 9.16 -9.55
C SER A 53 3.32 10.61 -9.34
N ARG A 54 2.69 11.28 -8.36
CA ARG A 54 3.16 12.59 -7.87
C ARG A 54 4.65 12.58 -7.52
N ALA A 55 5.10 11.57 -6.79
CA ALA A 55 6.48 11.48 -6.32
C ALA A 55 7.47 11.37 -7.50
N GLN A 56 7.15 10.58 -8.52
CA GLN A 56 7.97 10.48 -9.74
C GLN A 56 7.99 11.80 -10.52
N LEU A 57 6.84 12.46 -10.67
CA LEU A 57 6.79 13.76 -11.34
C LEU A 57 7.62 14.84 -10.62
N ASP A 58 7.56 14.86 -9.29
CA ASP A 58 8.37 15.77 -8.46
C ASP A 58 9.87 15.43 -8.54
N PHE A 59 10.22 14.14 -8.61
CA PHE A 59 11.60 13.70 -8.86
C PHE A 59 12.10 14.16 -10.23
N VAL A 60 11.35 13.93 -11.30
CA VAL A 60 11.71 14.39 -12.66
C VAL A 60 11.94 15.90 -12.68
N LYS A 61 11.04 16.67 -12.05
CA LYS A 61 11.21 18.12 -11.90
C LYS A 61 12.52 18.50 -11.20
N GLN A 62 12.87 17.80 -10.13
CA GLN A 62 14.12 18.01 -9.40
C GLN A 62 15.34 17.68 -10.27
N GLN A 63 15.31 16.56 -11.01
CA GLN A 63 16.39 16.17 -11.92
C GLN A 63 16.59 17.21 -13.04
N VAL A 64 15.51 17.76 -13.59
CA VAL A 64 15.58 18.86 -14.57
C VAL A 64 16.18 20.13 -13.94
N ALA A 65 15.76 20.50 -12.73
CA ALA A 65 16.31 21.67 -12.03
C ALA A 65 17.83 21.51 -11.75
N ASN A 66 18.25 20.28 -11.44
CA ASN A 66 19.65 19.92 -11.21
C ASN A 66 20.46 19.71 -12.50
N LYS A 67 19.82 19.74 -13.67
CA LYS A 67 20.41 19.38 -14.96
C LYS A 67 21.03 17.98 -14.98
N ALA A 68 20.37 17.03 -14.34
CA ALA A 68 20.85 15.65 -14.20
C ALA A 68 20.37 14.77 -15.36
N ASP A 69 21.31 14.17 -16.08
CA ASP A 69 21.05 13.21 -17.16
C ASP A 69 20.72 11.81 -16.62
N PRO A 70 19.91 11.02 -17.35
CA PRO A 70 19.40 11.27 -18.71
C PRO A 70 18.13 12.14 -18.79
N ILE A 71 17.47 12.38 -17.65
CA ILE A 71 16.19 13.10 -17.59
C ILE A 71 16.29 14.53 -18.14
N TYR A 72 17.38 15.25 -17.82
CA TYR A 72 17.54 16.63 -18.27
C TYR A 72 17.71 16.73 -19.79
N SER A 73 18.55 15.89 -20.40
CA SER A 73 18.67 15.84 -21.86
C SER A 73 17.34 15.53 -22.53
N GLU A 74 16.58 14.57 -21.99
CA GLU A 74 15.29 14.21 -22.57
C GLU A 74 14.22 15.30 -22.38
N PHE A 75 14.27 16.05 -21.27
CA PHE A 75 13.44 17.24 -21.09
C PHE A 75 13.71 18.30 -22.18
N LEU A 76 14.98 18.51 -22.55
CA LEU A 76 15.32 19.43 -23.64
C LEU A 76 14.82 18.91 -25.00
N ASN A 77 14.84 17.60 -25.24
CA ASN A 77 14.25 16.99 -26.43
C ASN A 77 12.72 17.22 -26.46
N ALA A 78 12.05 16.98 -25.33
CA ALA A 78 10.61 17.23 -25.20
C ALA A 78 10.23 18.68 -25.51
N GLN A 79 10.97 19.65 -24.97
CA GLN A 79 10.74 21.08 -25.26
C GLN A 79 10.98 21.46 -26.73
N LYS A 80 11.96 20.84 -27.40
CA LYS A 80 12.28 21.13 -28.80
C LYS A 80 11.38 20.39 -29.79
N SER A 81 10.69 19.34 -29.33
CA SER A 81 9.77 18.57 -30.16
C SER A 81 8.58 19.42 -30.63
N ARG A 82 7.91 18.98 -31.69
CA ARG A 82 6.64 19.58 -32.13
C ARG A 82 5.55 19.55 -31.05
N TYR A 83 5.63 18.59 -30.13
CA TYR A 83 4.72 18.43 -29.00
C TYR A 83 5.00 19.40 -27.85
N GLY A 84 6.21 19.96 -27.77
CA GLY A 84 6.66 20.86 -26.70
C GLY A 84 6.52 22.35 -27.01
N SER A 85 5.75 22.73 -28.04
CA SER A 85 5.54 24.14 -28.36
C SER A 85 4.70 24.87 -27.31
N THR A 86 5.09 26.09 -26.94
CA THR A 86 4.30 26.98 -26.07
C THR A 86 3.30 27.85 -26.84
N SER A 87 3.30 27.80 -28.17
CA SER A 87 2.28 28.48 -28.97
C SER A 87 0.91 27.82 -28.77
N PRO A 88 -0.21 28.57 -28.93
CA PRO A 88 -1.54 27.97 -28.91
C PRO A 88 -1.62 26.79 -29.88
N TYR A 89 -2.01 25.63 -29.36
CA TYR A 89 -2.05 24.40 -30.15
C TYR A 89 -3.19 24.41 -31.17
N THR A 90 -2.90 23.93 -32.38
CA THR A 90 -3.91 23.71 -33.42
C THR A 90 -4.34 22.25 -33.38
N LEU A 91 -5.57 22.03 -32.94
CA LEU A 91 -6.19 20.72 -32.80
C LEU A 91 -6.34 19.99 -34.15
N GLN A 92 -6.08 18.69 -34.17
CA GLN A 92 -6.17 17.87 -35.40
C GLN A 92 -7.44 17.01 -35.45
N GLY A 93 -7.95 16.54 -34.31
CA GLY A 93 -9.20 15.79 -34.18
C GLY A 93 -10.01 16.20 -32.93
N PRO A 94 -11.02 15.43 -32.50
CA PRO A 94 -11.58 14.29 -33.21
C PRO A 94 -12.26 14.73 -34.52
N PRO A 95 -12.50 13.81 -35.46
CA PRO A 95 -13.19 14.13 -36.70
C PRO A 95 -14.60 14.68 -36.45
N SER A 96 -15.09 15.49 -37.39
CA SER A 96 -16.48 15.99 -37.35
C SER A 96 -17.46 14.83 -37.20
N GLY A 97 -18.32 14.90 -36.19
CA GLY A 97 -19.26 13.83 -35.83
C GLY A 97 -18.80 12.95 -34.67
N GLY A 98 -17.51 12.93 -34.34
CA GLY A 98 -16.96 12.28 -33.15
C GLY A 98 -16.67 10.78 -33.29
N ILE A 99 -16.66 10.24 -34.52
CA ILE A 99 -16.42 8.81 -34.77
C ILE A 99 -15.06 8.66 -35.44
N ILE A 100 -14.12 8.04 -34.74
CA ILE A 100 -12.80 7.70 -35.28
C ILE A 100 -12.93 6.40 -36.09
N GLN A 101 -12.51 6.41 -37.35
CA GLN A 101 -12.57 5.25 -38.25
C GLN A 101 -11.15 4.82 -38.62
N CYS A 102 -10.74 3.66 -38.11
CA CYS A 102 -9.39 3.13 -38.29
C CYS A 102 -9.44 1.76 -38.93
N GLY A 103 -9.28 1.72 -40.24
CA GLY A 103 -9.11 0.44 -40.94
C GLY A 103 -7.72 -0.15 -40.75
N SER A 104 -7.49 -1.31 -41.37
CA SER A 104 -6.18 -1.98 -41.31
C SER A 104 -5.08 -1.07 -41.82
N PHE A 105 -3.97 -0.98 -41.08
CA PHE A 105 -2.86 -0.05 -41.35
C PHE A 105 -3.30 1.42 -41.44
N SER A 106 -4.34 1.79 -40.70
CA SER A 106 -4.97 3.11 -40.73
C SER A 106 -5.50 3.44 -42.13
N ASN A 107 -6.22 2.51 -42.76
CA ASN A 107 -6.88 2.76 -44.03
C ASN A 107 -8.35 2.25 -44.02
N PRO A 108 -9.36 3.15 -43.91
CA PRO A 108 -9.21 4.60 -43.88
C PRO A 108 -8.55 5.12 -42.59
N ASP A 109 -7.93 6.29 -42.68
CA ASP A 109 -7.45 7.08 -41.54
C ASP A 109 -8.38 8.29 -41.35
N ILE A 110 -9.50 8.09 -40.67
CA ILE A 110 -10.41 9.18 -40.31
C ILE A 110 -10.29 9.42 -38.82
N GLY A 111 -9.29 10.23 -38.46
CA GLY A 111 -9.04 10.68 -37.09
C GLY A 111 -8.06 9.84 -36.29
N CYS A 112 -7.49 8.76 -36.84
CA CYS A 112 -6.58 7.87 -36.12
C CYS A 112 -5.23 8.55 -35.86
N SER A 113 -4.61 9.06 -36.93
CA SER A 113 -3.34 9.79 -36.81
C SER A 113 -3.53 11.11 -36.06
N ALA A 114 -4.67 11.76 -36.25
CA ALA A 114 -5.01 13.00 -35.54
C ALA A 114 -5.14 12.77 -34.02
N GLU A 115 -5.82 11.69 -33.61
CA GLU A 115 -5.91 11.32 -32.19
C GLU A 115 -4.55 10.95 -31.61
N ASP A 116 -3.74 10.18 -32.35
CA ASP A 116 -2.43 9.77 -31.89
C ASP A 116 -1.54 10.99 -31.60
N GLU A 117 -1.52 11.95 -32.52
CA GLU A 117 -0.76 13.19 -32.47
C GLU A 117 -1.27 14.14 -31.37
N ASP A 118 -2.58 14.34 -31.27
CA ASP A 118 -3.21 15.16 -30.23
C ASP A 118 -2.98 14.55 -28.83
N GLY A 119 -3.07 13.22 -28.71
CA GLY A 119 -2.82 12.50 -27.46
C GLY A 119 -1.36 12.60 -27.01
N THR A 120 -0.41 12.44 -27.93
CA THR A 120 1.02 12.60 -27.64
C THR A 120 1.32 14.04 -27.23
N THR A 121 0.70 15.02 -27.91
CA THR A 121 0.80 16.43 -27.54
C THR A 121 0.26 16.68 -26.14
N ALA A 122 -0.95 16.22 -25.83
CA ALA A 122 -1.59 16.45 -24.54
C ALA A 122 -0.74 15.91 -23.37
N TYR A 123 -0.20 14.69 -23.51
CA TYR A 123 0.63 14.10 -22.46
C TYR A 123 1.98 14.82 -22.32
N THR A 124 2.65 15.13 -23.43
CA THR A 124 3.93 15.87 -23.41
C THR A 124 3.76 17.26 -22.78
N GLN A 125 2.70 17.97 -23.15
CA GLN A 125 2.36 19.29 -22.59
C GLN A 125 2.06 19.19 -21.09
N ALA A 126 1.36 18.15 -20.64
CA ALA A 126 1.10 17.93 -19.22
C ALA A 126 2.40 17.68 -18.42
N LEU A 127 3.31 16.85 -18.93
CA LEU A 127 4.63 16.64 -18.32
C LEU A 127 5.44 17.94 -18.24
N LEU A 128 5.54 18.68 -19.36
CA LEU A 128 6.27 19.95 -19.42
C LEU A 128 5.66 20.99 -18.49
N TYR A 129 4.33 21.03 -18.34
CA TYR A 129 3.66 21.88 -17.37
C TYR A 129 4.08 21.55 -15.94
N TRP A 130 4.06 20.27 -15.54
CA TRP A 130 4.44 19.88 -14.18
C TRP A 130 5.88 20.30 -13.84
N ILE A 131 6.80 20.01 -14.77
CA ILE A 131 8.23 20.28 -14.62
C ILE A 131 8.48 21.78 -14.53
N THR A 132 7.93 22.57 -15.47
CA THR A 132 8.30 23.98 -15.63
C THR A 132 7.39 24.97 -14.90
N GLY A 133 6.15 24.59 -14.62
CA GLY A 133 5.10 25.50 -14.15
C GLY A 133 4.57 26.49 -15.21
N ASN A 134 5.00 26.38 -16.48
CA ASN A 134 4.58 27.29 -17.54
C ASN A 134 3.12 27.04 -17.95
N SER A 135 2.23 27.99 -17.67
CA SER A 135 0.80 27.88 -17.93
C SER A 135 0.42 27.71 -19.40
N ALA A 136 1.28 28.11 -20.35
CA ALA A 136 1.04 27.86 -21.77
C ALA A 136 0.91 26.36 -22.06
N TYR A 137 1.72 25.53 -21.39
CA TYR A 137 1.66 24.09 -21.56
C TYR A 137 0.36 23.50 -21.01
N ALA A 138 -0.06 23.93 -19.81
CA ALA A 138 -1.35 23.55 -19.24
C ALA A 138 -2.52 23.94 -20.15
N GLN A 139 -2.51 25.15 -20.70
CA GLN A 139 -3.59 25.64 -21.55
C GLN A 139 -3.74 24.81 -22.83
N ASN A 140 -2.62 24.44 -23.45
CA ASN A 140 -2.63 23.56 -24.63
C ASN A 140 -3.17 22.17 -24.30
N ALA A 141 -2.69 21.55 -23.21
CA ALA A 141 -3.19 20.25 -22.76
C ALA A 141 -4.70 20.29 -22.46
N ILE A 142 -5.17 21.30 -21.73
CA ILE A 142 -6.60 21.48 -21.40
C ILE A 142 -7.43 21.67 -22.68
N THR A 143 -6.93 22.43 -23.66
CA THR A 143 -7.64 22.65 -24.94
C THR A 143 -7.87 21.33 -25.67
N ILE A 144 -6.85 20.47 -25.74
CA ILE A 144 -6.95 19.16 -26.38
C ILE A 144 -7.89 18.24 -25.58
N LEU A 145 -7.67 18.13 -24.26
CA LEU A 145 -8.49 17.29 -23.38
C LEU A 145 -9.97 17.66 -23.48
N ASN A 146 -10.30 18.96 -23.45
CA ASN A 146 -11.68 19.43 -23.61
C ASN A 146 -12.25 19.10 -24.99
N ALA A 147 -11.47 19.25 -26.05
CA ALA A 147 -11.95 18.95 -27.39
C ALA A 147 -12.37 17.48 -27.54
N TYR A 148 -11.55 16.53 -27.07
CA TYR A 148 -11.92 15.11 -27.11
C TYR A 148 -13.01 14.78 -26.09
N GLY A 149 -12.91 15.31 -24.86
CA GLY A 149 -13.90 15.08 -23.80
C GLY A 149 -15.32 15.44 -24.20
N HIS A 150 -15.49 16.51 -24.99
CA HIS A 150 -16.81 16.97 -25.44
C HIS A 150 -17.28 16.37 -26.77
N ASN A 151 -16.36 15.86 -27.61
CA ASN A 151 -16.71 15.53 -29.01
C ASN A 151 -16.43 14.07 -29.44
N LEU A 152 -15.58 13.31 -28.75
CA LEU A 152 -15.32 11.91 -29.08
C LEU A 152 -16.50 11.03 -28.64
N LYS A 153 -17.00 10.17 -29.53
CA LYS A 153 -18.19 9.34 -29.30
C LYS A 153 -17.91 7.84 -29.42
N SER A 154 -17.13 7.41 -30.41
CA SER A 154 -16.85 5.99 -30.64
C SER A 154 -15.71 5.77 -31.61
N TYR A 155 -15.31 4.50 -31.72
CA TYR A 155 -14.36 3.98 -32.70
C TYR A 155 -15.08 2.96 -33.60
N THR A 156 -14.64 2.83 -34.85
CA THR A 156 -15.12 1.82 -35.79
C THR A 156 -13.95 1.22 -36.59
N ASP A 157 -14.28 0.22 -37.40
CA ASP A 157 -13.39 -0.56 -38.25
C ASP A 157 -12.43 -1.48 -37.47
N SER A 158 -11.64 -2.25 -38.21
CA SER A 158 -10.85 -3.36 -37.66
C SER A 158 -9.82 -2.93 -36.62
N ASN A 159 -9.24 -1.74 -36.75
CA ASN A 159 -8.25 -1.22 -35.81
C ASN A 159 -8.87 -0.31 -34.74
N GLY A 160 -10.19 -0.04 -34.78
CA GLY A 160 -10.88 0.80 -33.80
C GLY A 160 -10.58 0.43 -32.34
N PRO A 161 -10.64 -0.87 -31.96
CA PRO A 161 -10.28 -1.31 -30.61
C PRO A 161 -8.84 -1.02 -30.19
N LEU A 162 -7.88 -1.20 -31.10
CA LEU A 162 -6.47 -0.93 -30.83
C LEU A 162 -6.19 0.56 -30.73
N GLN A 163 -6.77 1.34 -31.64
CA GLN A 163 -6.66 2.80 -31.61
C GLN A 163 -7.21 3.35 -30.28
N ALA A 164 -8.38 2.86 -29.85
CA ALA A 164 -8.95 3.23 -28.55
C ALA A 164 -8.01 2.87 -27.39
N ALA A 165 -7.29 1.74 -27.46
CA ALA A 165 -6.33 1.35 -26.43
C ALA A 165 -5.13 2.30 -26.36
N TRP A 166 -4.53 2.62 -27.50
CA TRP A 166 -3.43 3.57 -27.60
C TRP A 166 -3.85 4.98 -27.17
N GLY A 167 -5.03 5.44 -27.58
CA GLY A 167 -5.61 6.69 -27.09
C GLY A 167 -5.77 6.67 -25.57
N ALA A 168 -6.40 5.64 -25.01
CA ALA A 168 -6.72 5.55 -23.59
C ALA A 168 -5.48 5.67 -22.69
N SER A 169 -4.37 5.03 -23.10
CA SER A 169 -3.09 5.16 -22.38
C SER A 169 -2.66 6.62 -22.25
N LYS A 170 -2.70 7.40 -23.33
CA LYS A 170 -2.23 8.80 -23.36
C LYS A 170 -3.21 9.73 -22.67
N TRP A 171 -4.50 9.56 -22.96
CA TRP A 171 -5.58 10.37 -22.42
C TRP A 171 -5.63 10.32 -20.90
N ALA A 172 -5.59 9.12 -20.31
CA ALA A 172 -5.64 8.97 -18.86
C ALA A 172 -4.41 9.61 -18.18
N ARG A 173 -3.20 9.39 -18.72
CA ARG A 173 -1.96 9.97 -18.19
C ARG A 173 -1.97 11.51 -18.23
N ALA A 174 -2.32 12.09 -19.37
CA ALA A 174 -2.39 13.54 -19.55
C ALA A 174 -3.44 14.18 -18.61
N ALA A 175 -4.63 13.60 -18.58
CA ALA A 175 -5.75 14.11 -17.79
C ALA A 175 -5.47 14.02 -16.28
N GLU A 176 -4.83 12.95 -15.79
CA GLU A 176 -4.41 12.83 -14.39
C GLU A 176 -3.48 13.97 -13.96
N ILE A 177 -2.42 14.21 -14.73
CA ILE A 177 -1.43 15.26 -14.42
C ILE A 177 -2.11 16.63 -14.38
N ILE A 178 -2.95 16.94 -15.37
CA ILE A 178 -3.65 18.23 -15.44
C ILE A 178 -4.68 18.37 -14.31
N ARG A 179 -5.49 17.34 -14.05
CA ARG A 179 -6.57 17.40 -13.03
C ARG A 179 -6.04 17.59 -11.61
N TYR A 180 -4.93 16.94 -11.29
CA TYR A 180 -4.35 16.95 -9.94
C TYR A 180 -3.14 17.89 -9.81
N SER A 181 -3.02 18.87 -10.70
CA SER A 181 -2.07 19.97 -10.59
C SER A 181 -2.78 21.30 -10.40
N ASN A 182 -2.04 22.41 -10.41
CA ASN A 182 -2.60 23.77 -10.34
C ASN A 182 -2.93 24.33 -11.74
N ALA A 183 -3.18 23.45 -12.73
CA ALA A 183 -3.39 23.82 -14.13
C ALA A 183 -4.67 24.64 -14.36
N GLY A 184 -5.61 24.63 -13.41
CA GLY A 184 -6.88 25.35 -13.51
C GLY A 184 -7.91 24.68 -14.41
N TRP A 185 -7.80 23.38 -14.66
CA TRP A 185 -8.78 22.63 -15.45
C TRP A 185 -10.13 22.57 -14.71
N PRO A 186 -11.23 23.06 -15.30
CA PRO A 186 -12.52 23.06 -14.61
C PRO A 186 -12.99 21.64 -14.25
N ALA A 187 -13.45 21.46 -13.02
CA ALA A 187 -13.87 20.15 -12.52
C ALA A 187 -15.01 19.52 -13.36
N ALA A 188 -15.92 20.34 -13.91
CA ALA A 188 -16.99 19.89 -14.79
C ALA A 188 -16.47 19.35 -16.13
N ASP A 189 -15.44 19.98 -16.70
CA ASP A 189 -14.80 19.50 -17.92
C ASP A 189 -14.02 18.20 -17.66
N ALA A 190 -13.30 18.11 -16.55
CA ALA A 190 -12.62 16.88 -16.14
C ALA A 190 -13.61 15.72 -15.94
N GLN A 191 -14.78 15.98 -15.32
CA GLN A 191 -15.83 14.97 -15.19
C GLN A 191 -16.40 14.55 -16.55
N THR A 192 -16.58 15.51 -17.47
CA THR A 192 -17.05 15.23 -18.83
C THR A 192 -16.05 14.36 -19.59
N PHE A 193 -14.75 14.64 -19.45
CA PHE A 193 -13.67 13.84 -20.03
C PHE A 193 -13.68 12.39 -19.50
N GLY A 194 -13.81 12.21 -18.18
CA GLY A 194 -13.92 10.87 -17.58
C GLY A 194 -15.13 10.08 -18.08
N THR A 195 -16.26 10.77 -18.27
CA THR A 195 -17.47 10.19 -18.84
C THR A 195 -17.26 9.77 -20.29
N MET A 196 -16.56 10.58 -21.09
CA MET A 196 -16.18 10.24 -22.45
C MET A 196 -15.32 8.98 -22.51
N MET A 197 -14.29 8.86 -21.65
CA MET A 197 -13.45 7.65 -21.64
C MET A 197 -14.26 6.38 -21.35
N ASN A 198 -15.20 6.44 -20.41
CA ASN A 198 -16.11 5.32 -20.11
C ASN A 198 -17.07 5.00 -21.26
N ASN A 199 -17.58 6.00 -21.97
CA ASN A 199 -18.63 5.78 -22.96
C ASN A 199 -18.09 5.47 -24.36
N ALA A 200 -17.03 6.16 -24.78
CA ALA A 200 -16.47 6.04 -26.13
C ALA A 200 -15.34 5.00 -26.21
N MET A 201 -14.48 4.91 -25.19
CA MET A 201 -13.25 4.12 -25.24
C MET A 201 -13.43 2.75 -24.59
N LEU A 202 -13.92 2.71 -23.35
CA LEU A 202 -13.98 1.48 -22.57
C LEU A 202 -14.71 0.29 -23.24
N PRO A 203 -15.84 0.48 -23.96
CA PRO A 203 -16.50 -0.64 -24.65
C PRO A 203 -15.61 -1.32 -25.70
N ASN A 204 -14.70 -0.56 -26.32
CA ASN A 204 -13.74 -1.05 -27.30
C ASN A 204 -12.59 -1.84 -26.66
N LEU A 205 -12.28 -1.57 -25.38
CA LEU A 205 -11.22 -2.27 -24.65
C LEU A 205 -11.73 -3.59 -24.08
N ILE A 206 -12.90 -3.57 -23.43
CA ILE A 206 -13.52 -4.75 -22.83
C ILE A 206 -13.91 -5.76 -23.93
N ASN A 207 -14.61 -5.29 -24.97
CA ASN A 207 -15.09 -6.14 -26.07
C ASN A 207 -14.11 -6.23 -27.24
N GLY A 208 -12.90 -5.66 -27.09
CA GLY A 208 -11.88 -5.66 -28.13
C GLY A 208 -11.39 -7.06 -28.51
N SER A 209 -10.54 -7.12 -29.53
CA SER A 209 -10.07 -8.37 -30.10
C SER A 209 -9.28 -9.22 -29.11
N GLY A 210 -9.54 -10.53 -29.12
CA GLY A 210 -8.75 -11.52 -28.40
C GLY A 210 -7.58 -12.12 -29.20
N ASN A 211 -7.53 -11.83 -30.49
CA ASN A 211 -6.74 -12.60 -31.46
C ASN A 211 -5.25 -12.22 -31.48
N ASN A 212 -4.88 -11.11 -30.85
CA ASN A 212 -3.52 -10.61 -30.86
C ASN A 212 -3.06 -10.23 -29.44
N GLY A 213 -1.89 -10.72 -29.04
CA GLY A 213 -1.28 -10.56 -27.73
C GLY A 213 -1.07 -9.13 -27.29
N ASN A 214 -0.34 -8.36 -28.10
CA ASN A 214 0.00 -6.97 -27.79
C ASN A 214 -1.25 -6.07 -27.80
N TRP A 215 -2.23 -6.35 -28.65
CA TRP A 215 -3.50 -5.62 -28.67
C TRP A 215 -4.23 -5.72 -27.33
N GLU A 216 -4.36 -6.94 -26.80
CA GLU A 216 -4.98 -7.14 -25.48
C GLU A 216 -4.19 -6.47 -24.36
N LEU A 217 -2.86 -6.54 -24.38
CA LEU A 217 -2.04 -5.86 -23.38
C LEU A 217 -2.25 -4.35 -23.42
N SER A 218 -2.29 -3.73 -24.61
CA SER A 218 -2.63 -2.31 -24.76
C SER A 218 -4.05 -2.00 -24.26
N MET A 219 -5.03 -2.89 -24.49
CA MET A 219 -6.38 -2.71 -23.97
C MET A 219 -6.42 -2.77 -22.44
N ILE A 220 -5.67 -3.70 -21.83
CA ILE A 220 -5.52 -3.80 -20.38
C ILE A 220 -4.90 -2.53 -19.80
N GLU A 221 -3.90 -1.97 -20.48
CA GLU A 221 -3.31 -0.68 -20.15
C GLU A 221 -4.31 0.47 -20.19
N GLY A 222 -5.11 0.56 -21.25
CA GLY A 222 -6.20 1.54 -21.32
C GLY A 222 -7.23 1.35 -20.21
N MET A 223 -7.62 0.11 -19.91
CA MET A 223 -8.59 -0.21 -18.86
C MET A 223 -8.11 0.22 -17.48
N ILE A 224 -6.87 -0.10 -17.11
CA ILE A 224 -6.34 0.27 -15.78
C ILE A 224 -6.18 1.79 -15.65
N GLY A 225 -5.78 2.49 -16.72
CA GLY A 225 -5.70 3.95 -16.74
C GLY A 225 -7.06 4.63 -16.56
N ILE A 226 -8.09 4.17 -17.28
CA ILE A 226 -9.48 4.67 -17.14
C ILE A 226 -9.99 4.38 -15.73
N ALA A 227 -9.70 3.20 -15.19
CA ALA A 227 -10.13 2.81 -13.85
C ALA A 227 -9.60 3.75 -12.77
N VAL A 228 -8.29 4.05 -12.80
CA VAL A 228 -7.69 5.00 -11.86
C VAL A 228 -8.34 6.37 -12.02
N TYR A 229 -8.36 6.95 -13.23
CA TYR A 229 -8.90 8.30 -13.46
C TYR A 229 -10.35 8.47 -12.97
N ASN A 230 -11.19 7.46 -13.22
CA ASN A 230 -12.60 7.45 -12.83
C ASN A 230 -12.87 6.88 -11.43
N ASN A 231 -11.83 6.51 -10.67
CA ASN A 231 -11.95 5.88 -9.36
C ASN A 231 -12.82 4.59 -9.37
N ASP A 232 -12.71 3.79 -10.44
CA ASP A 232 -13.48 2.56 -10.64
C ASP A 232 -12.70 1.33 -10.16
N ALA A 233 -12.95 0.92 -8.92
CA ALA A 233 -12.31 -0.25 -8.32
C ALA A 233 -12.65 -1.57 -9.04
N ASN A 234 -13.83 -1.69 -9.66
CA ASN A 234 -14.23 -2.92 -10.34
C ASN A 234 -13.46 -3.08 -11.65
N LEU A 235 -13.38 -2.00 -12.44
CA LEU A 235 -12.59 -2.00 -13.67
C LEU A 235 -11.10 -2.20 -13.37
N PHE A 236 -10.59 -1.59 -12.30
CA PHE A 236 -9.21 -1.78 -11.87
C PHE A 236 -8.90 -3.25 -11.56
N ASN A 237 -9.72 -3.89 -10.72
CA ASN A 237 -9.56 -5.30 -10.39
C ASN A 237 -9.72 -6.22 -11.61
N HIS A 238 -10.60 -5.86 -12.55
CA HIS A 238 -10.74 -6.56 -13.81
C HIS A 238 -9.45 -6.48 -14.64
N ALA A 239 -8.88 -5.28 -14.82
CA ALA A 239 -7.64 -5.09 -15.56
C ALA A 239 -6.46 -5.83 -14.93
N VAL A 240 -6.32 -5.78 -13.60
CA VAL A 240 -5.29 -6.53 -12.84
C VAL A 240 -5.42 -8.04 -13.08
N THR A 241 -6.63 -8.58 -12.94
CA THR A 241 -6.89 -10.02 -13.16
C THR A 241 -6.57 -10.41 -14.61
N PHE A 242 -6.95 -9.55 -15.56
CA PHE A 242 -6.74 -9.80 -16.97
C PHE A 242 -5.25 -9.76 -17.32
N TRP A 243 -4.49 -8.83 -16.75
CA TRP A 243 -3.03 -8.78 -16.87
C TRP A 243 -2.37 -10.06 -16.36
N GLN A 244 -2.75 -10.53 -15.18
CA GLN A 244 -2.21 -11.75 -14.56
C GLN A 244 -2.45 -13.00 -15.42
N GLN A 245 -3.49 -13.01 -16.23
CA GLN A 245 -3.75 -14.10 -17.18
C GLN A 245 -3.02 -13.90 -18.52
N ARG A 246 -2.91 -12.66 -19.00
CA ARG A 246 -2.36 -12.36 -20.32
C ARG A 246 -0.84 -12.39 -20.36
N VAL A 247 -0.16 -11.92 -19.32
CA VAL A 247 1.31 -11.85 -19.29
C VAL A 247 2.00 -13.21 -19.42
N PRO A 248 1.59 -14.26 -18.68
CA PRO A 248 2.14 -15.62 -18.87
C PRO A 248 1.87 -16.20 -20.26
N ALA A 249 0.77 -15.80 -20.92
CA ALA A 249 0.42 -16.28 -22.25
C ALA A 249 1.17 -15.54 -23.37
N TYR A 250 1.76 -14.38 -23.07
CA TYR A 250 2.45 -13.54 -24.04
C TYR A 250 3.97 -13.64 -23.96
N PHE A 251 4.53 -13.70 -22.75
CA PHE A 251 5.97 -13.84 -22.52
C PHE A 251 6.26 -15.23 -21.99
N TYR A 252 7.26 -15.92 -22.50
CA TYR A 252 7.57 -17.30 -22.13
C TYR A 252 8.77 -17.40 -21.19
N TYR A 253 8.66 -18.26 -20.18
CA TYR A 253 9.71 -18.53 -19.20
C TYR A 253 9.64 -19.99 -18.75
N PHE A 254 10.57 -20.82 -19.25
CA PHE A 254 10.57 -22.27 -19.09
C PHE A 254 10.52 -22.77 -17.64
N PRO A 255 11.23 -22.17 -16.66
CA PRO A 255 11.15 -22.64 -15.27
C PRO A 255 9.74 -22.61 -14.67
N ILE A 256 8.84 -21.77 -15.20
CA ILE A 256 7.44 -21.67 -14.77
C ILE A 256 6.52 -22.43 -15.73
N ASP A 257 6.68 -22.24 -17.04
CA ASP A 257 5.74 -22.76 -18.04
C ASP A 257 6.00 -24.23 -18.42
N GLY A 258 7.22 -24.71 -18.22
CA GLY A 258 7.68 -25.95 -18.83
C GLY A 258 7.62 -25.89 -20.36
N PRO A 259 7.46 -27.01 -21.08
CA PRO A 259 7.51 -27.04 -22.53
C PRO A 259 6.23 -26.49 -23.22
N ASN A 260 5.20 -26.14 -22.45
CA ASN A 260 3.91 -25.72 -22.98
C ASN A 260 3.62 -24.29 -22.49
N PRO A 261 3.74 -23.27 -23.35
CA PRO A 261 3.40 -21.90 -22.97
C PRO A 261 1.97 -21.79 -22.43
N ALA A 262 1.75 -20.86 -21.52
CA ALA A 262 0.44 -20.68 -20.90
C ALA A 262 -0.64 -20.32 -21.95
N PRO A 263 -1.86 -20.85 -21.84
CA PRO A 263 -2.94 -20.51 -22.75
C PRO A 263 -3.43 -19.07 -22.51
N PRO A 264 -3.86 -18.34 -23.55
CA PRO A 264 -4.38 -16.99 -23.38
C PRO A 264 -5.78 -17.01 -22.74
N PRO A 265 -6.15 -15.96 -22.00
CA PRO A 265 -7.48 -15.81 -21.39
C PRO A 265 -8.64 -15.77 -22.42
N ARG A 266 -8.36 -15.30 -23.64
CA ARG A 266 -9.26 -15.35 -24.79
C ARG A 266 -8.46 -15.39 -26.09
N GLY A 267 -9.11 -15.83 -27.18
CA GLY A 267 -8.46 -16.01 -28.48
C GLY A 267 -7.67 -17.33 -28.57
N SER A 268 -6.84 -17.45 -29.60
CA SER A 268 -6.00 -18.63 -29.85
C SER A 268 -4.52 -18.31 -29.70
N LEU A 269 -3.76 -19.24 -29.13
CA LEU A 269 -2.31 -19.10 -28.98
C LEU A 269 -1.62 -19.26 -30.34
N ASN A 270 -0.92 -18.22 -30.79
CA ASN A 270 -0.07 -18.23 -31.99
C ASN A 270 1.26 -17.52 -31.70
N TRP A 271 2.39 -18.23 -31.80
CA TRP A 271 3.73 -17.68 -31.56
C TRP A 271 4.49 -17.29 -32.84
N ASN A 272 3.77 -17.09 -33.94
CA ASN A 272 4.29 -16.56 -35.21
C ASN A 272 5.54 -17.28 -35.75
N GLY A 273 5.64 -18.60 -35.52
CA GLY A 273 6.75 -19.43 -36.00
C GLY A 273 7.71 -19.93 -34.92
N GLN A 274 7.59 -19.49 -33.66
CA GLN A 274 8.33 -20.11 -32.56
C GLN A 274 7.83 -21.55 -32.33
N THR A 275 8.74 -22.53 -32.37
CA THR A 275 8.41 -23.96 -32.23
C THR A 275 9.17 -24.65 -31.10
N VAL A 276 10.26 -24.05 -30.61
CA VAL A 276 11.06 -24.58 -29.52
C VAL A 276 10.67 -23.88 -28.23
N PHE A 277 10.28 -24.63 -27.20
CA PHE A 277 9.96 -24.11 -25.86
C PHE A 277 10.73 -24.91 -24.81
N ASN A 278 11.87 -24.35 -24.40
CA ASN A 278 12.76 -24.90 -23.37
C ASN A 278 13.55 -23.74 -22.73
N ASN A 279 14.55 -24.05 -21.91
CA ASN A 279 15.36 -23.04 -21.22
C ASN A 279 16.21 -22.14 -22.13
N THR A 280 16.38 -22.44 -23.42
CA THR A 280 17.21 -21.65 -24.35
C THR A 280 16.47 -20.48 -25.00
N VAL A 281 15.17 -20.33 -24.71
CA VAL A 281 14.32 -19.26 -25.27
C VAL A 281 13.57 -18.49 -24.19
N ASN A 282 14.06 -18.49 -22.96
CA ASN A 282 13.49 -17.67 -21.88
C ASN A 282 13.47 -16.20 -22.31
N GLY A 283 12.31 -15.55 -22.18
CA GLY A 283 12.12 -14.17 -22.61
C GLY A 283 11.56 -14.01 -24.02
N VAL A 284 11.38 -15.09 -24.80
CA VAL A 284 10.65 -15.00 -26.08
C VAL A 284 9.21 -14.56 -25.82
N ALA A 285 8.72 -13.63 -26.63
CA ALA A 285 7.35 -13.15 -26.61
C ALA A 285 6.56 -13.67 -27.81
N GLN A 286 5.22 -13.63 -27.72
CA GLN A 286 4.32 -14.15 -28.74
C GLN A 286 4.58 -13.56 -30.14
N GLU A 287 4.98 -12.29 -30.20
CA GLU A 287 5.22 -11.56 -31.45
C GLU A 287 6.70 -11.55 -31.88
N THR A 288 7.63 -12.13 -31.10
CA THR A 288 9.08 -12.07 -31.36
C THR A 288 9.41 -12.56 -32.77
N CYS A 289 8.78 -13.65 -33.21
CA CYS A 289 9.03 -14.24 -34.54
C CYS A 289 8.27 -13.56 -35.68
N ARG A 290 7.35 -12.64 -35.37
CA ARG A 290 6.75 -11.76 -36.36
C ARG A 290 7.66 -10.56 -36.59
N ASP A 291 7.86 -9.75 -35.56
CA ASP A 291 8.81 -8.64 -35.50
C ASP A 291 8.91 -8.05 -34.10
N PHE A 292 10.03 -7.39 -33.82
CA PHE A 292 10.28 -6.75 -32.54
C PHE A 292 9.39 -5.53 -32.32
N GLY A 293 8.89 -4.87 -33.36
CA GLY A 293 8.04 -3.69 -33.21
C GLY A 293 6.69 -4.02 -32.54
N HIS A 294 6.05 -5.11 -32.96
CA HIS A 294 4.86 -5.63 -32.29
C HIS A 294 5.17 -6.18 -30.90
N THR A 295 6.37 -6.73 -30.73
CA THR A 295 6.82 -7.23 -29.43
C THR A 295 6.99 -6.10 -28.42
N GLU A 296 7.62 -5.01 -28.81
CA GLU A 296 7.84 -3.79 -28.02
C GLU A 296 6.51 -3.17 -27.57
N PHE A 297 5.45 -3.17 -28.40
CA PHE A 297 4.11 -2.75 -27.95
C PHE A 297 3.59 -3.59 -26.79
N GLY A 298 3.76 -4.92 -26.86
CA GLY A 298 3.34 -5.83 -25.79
C GLY A 298 4.16 -5.62 -24.52
N ILE A 299 5.47 -5.44 -24.65
CA ILE A 299 6.38 -5.16 -23.52
C ILE A 299 5.99 -3.84 -22.84
N ALA A 300 5.87 -2.75 -23.61
CA ALA A 300 5.53 -1.44 -23.11
C ALA A 300 4.19 -1.46 -22.36
N ALA A 301 3.14 -2.04 -22.96
CA ALA A 301 1.82 -2.10 -22.33
C ALA A 301 1.81 -2.97 -21.06
N ALA A 302 2.47 -4.14 -21.08
CA ALA A 302 2.54 -5.01 -19.90
C ALA A 302 3.24 -4.32 -18.72
N ILE A 303 4.36 -3.64 -18.98
CA ILE A 303 5.12 -2.91 -17.97
C ILE A 303 4.33 -1.67 -17.49
N ALA A 304 3.69 -0.92 -18.38
CA ALA A 304 2.88 0.24 -18.02
C ALA A 304 1.68 -0.11 -17.11
N VAL A 305 1.06 -1.27 -17.32
CA VAL A 305 0.03 -1.80 -16.41
C VAL A 305 0.61 -2.11 -15.04
N ALA A 306 1.76 -2.79 -14.99
CA ALA A 306 2.43 -3.13 -13.74
C ALA A 306 2.86 -1.87 -12.98
N GLU A 307 3.38 -0.86 -13.66
CA GLU A 307 3.74 0.44 -13.07
C GLU A 307 2.50 1.14 -12.48
N THR A 308 1.42 1.21 -13.24
CA THR A 308 0.16 1.80 -12.76
C THR A 308 -0.37 1.04 -11.54
N ALA A 309 -0.34 -0.29 -11.56
CA ALA A 309 -0.75 -1.09 -10.40
C ALA A 309 0.14 -0.86 -9.18
N HIS A 310 1.47 -0.81 -9.38
CA HIS A 310 2.45 -0.56 -8.33
C HIS A 310 2.20 0.81 -7.65
N ILE A 311 1.95 1.86 -8.42
CA ILE A 311 1.58 3.18 -7.89
C ILE A 311 0.30 3.11 -7.05
N GLN A 312 -0.65 2.25 -7.40
CA GLN A 312 -1.88 2.03 -6.63
C GLN A 312 -1.69 1.07 -5.43
N GLY A 313 -0.47 0.61 -5.17
CA GLY A 313 -0.14 -0.31 -4.08
C GLY A 313 -0.47 -1.78 -4.36
N VAL A 314 -0.61 -2.16 -5.64
CA VAL A 314 -0.87 -3.53 -6.08
C VAL A 314 0.37 -4.11 -6.76
N GLU A 315 0.84 -5.23 -6.24
CA GLU A 315 2.09 -5.84 -6.67
C GLU A 315 1.88 -6.77 -7.88
N LEU A 316 2.28 -6.30 -9.06
CA LEU A 316 2.30 -7.08 -10.30
C LEU A 316 3.73 -7.46 -10.74
N TYR A 317 4.69 -6.53 -10.61
CA TYR A 317 6.07 -6.75 -11.01
C TYR A 317 6.68 -8.00 -10.37
N GLY A 318 6.58 -8.14 -9.04
CA GLY A 318 7.14 -9.28 -8.33
C GLY A 318 6.60 -10.65 -8.76
N SER A 319 5.34 -10.72 -9.19
CA SER A 319 4.71 -11.98 -9.60
C SER A 319 5.25 -12.54 -10.92
N GLU A 320 5.70 -11.65 -11.82
CA GLU A 320 6.20 -12.02 -13.16
C GLU A 320 7.66 -11.59 -13.37
N ARG A 321 8.36 -11.19 -12.30
CA ARG A 321 9.72 -10.65 -12.33
C ARG A 321 10.70 -11.49 -13.16
N PRO A 322 10.86 -12.82 -12.93
CA PRO A 322 11.80 -13.62 -13.73
C PRO A 322 11.48 -13.66 -15.22
N ARG A 323 10.19 -13.58 -15.58
CA ARG A 323 9.71 -13.62 -16.96
C ARG A 323 9.94 -12.30 -17.67
N LEU A 324 9.62 -11.18 -17.01
CA LEU A 324 9.76 -9.84 -17.57
C LEU A 324 11.23 -9.41 -17.64
N GLU A 325 12.05 -9.72 -16.63
CA GLU A 325 13.52 -9.53 -16.70
C GLU A 325 14.13 -10.30 -17.86
N ALA A 326 13.79 -11.60 -17.98
CA ALA A 326 14.26 -12.42 -19.09
C ALA A 326 13.82 -11.86 -20.45
N THR A 327 12.60 -11.31 -20.53
CA THR A 327 12.08 -10.69 -21.76
C THR A 327 12.86 -9.44 -22.14
N LEU A 328 13.14 -8.56 -21.18
CA LEU A 328 13.93 -7.34 -21.43
C LEU A 328 15.34 -7.68 -21.92
N GLU A 329 16.05 -8.55 -21.19
CA GLU A 329 17.40 -8.98 -21.58
C GLU A 329 17.40 -9.71 -22.92
N PHE A 330 16.46 -10.63 -23.15
CA PHE A 330 16.38 -11.38 -24.41
C PHE A 330 16.25 -10.45 -25.62
N HIS A 331 15.34 -9.47 -25.55
CA HIS A 331 15.12 -8.59 -26.70
C HIS A 331 16.25 -7.57 -26.85
N ALA A 332 16.77 -7.01 -25.75
CA ALA A 332 17.94 -6.12 -25.79
C ALA A 332 19.16 -6.84 -26.38
N HIS A 333 19.39 -8.11 -26.02
CA HIS A 333 20.47 -8.92 -26.55
C HIS A 333 20.48 -8.97 -28.08
N TYR A 334 19.34 -9.27 -28.71
CA TYR A 334 19.27 -9.34 -30.18
C TYR A 334 19.22 -7.96 -30.84
N LEU A 335 18.67 -6.95 -30.18
CA LEU A 335 18.73 -5.56 -30.64
C LEU A 335 20.16 -5.04 -30.73
N LEU A 336 21.05 -5.51 -29.84
CA LEU A 336 22.49 -5.24 -29.88
C LEU A 336 23.23 -6.01 -30.99
N GLY A 337 22.53 -6.77 -31.83
CA GLY A 337 23.10 -7.45 -32.99
C GLY A 337 23.76 -8.80 -32.69
N ASN A 338 23.47 -9.41 -31.54
CA ASN A 338 23.98 -10.72 -31.21
C ASN A 338 23.38 -11.82 -32.13
N PRO A 339 24.12 -12.92 -32.39
CA PRO A 339 23.66 -14.00 -33.27
C PRO A 339 22.39 -14.71 -32.76
N VAL A 340 21.42 -14.93 -33.64
CA VAL A 340 20.17 -15.61 -33.32
C VAL A 340 20.32 -17.13 -33.51
N PRO A 341 20.16 -17.95 -32.46
CA PRO A 341 20.21 -19.41 -32.60
C PRO A 341 18.98 -19.96 -33.34
N SER A 342 19.10 -21.12 -33.98
CA SER A 342 17.96 -21.76 -34.70
C SER A 342 16.77 -22.10 -33.81
N SER A 343 16.99 -22.18 -32.49
CA SER A 343 15.93 -22.34 -31.50
C SER A 343 15.04 -21.11 -31.35
N VAL A 344 15.52 -19.91 -31.71
CA VAL A 344 14.74 -18.66 -31.69
C VAL A 344 14.29 -18.34 -33.10
N CYS A 345 12.99 -18.44 -33.36
CA CYS A 345 12.38 -18.06 -34.64
C CYS A 345 13.03 -18.69 -35.88
N GLY A 346 13.55 -19.92 -35.75
CA GLY A 346 14.26 -20.59 -36.84
C GLY A 346 15.63 -20.00 -37.20
N GLY A 347 16.19 -19.13 -36.35
CA GLY A 347 17.51 -18.50 -36.53
C GLY A 347 17.48 -17.09 -37.11
N SER A 348 16.30 -16.45 -37.17
CA SER A 348 16.17 -15.09 -37.68
C SER A 348 15.07 -14.32 -36.96
N VAL A 349 15.32 -13.05 -36.65
CA VAL A 349 14.32 -12.11 -36.11
C VAL A 349 14.28 -10.83 -36.94
N THR A 350 13.12 -10.17 -36.97
CA THR A 350 12.96 -8.85 -37.59
C THR A 350 13.07 -7.78 -36.51
N LEU A 351 14.18 -7.03 -36.50
CA LEU A 351 14.43 -6.01 -35.50
C LEU A 351 13.61 -4.74 -35.76
N ALA A 352 13.24 -4.05 -34.68
CA ALA A 352 12.67 -2.71 -34.66
C ALA A 352 13.22 -2.00 -33.41
N SER A 353 13.26 -0.67 -33.42
CA SER A 353 13.76 0.11 -32.29
C SER A 353 12.70 1.13 -31.91
N ARG A 354 11.93 0.86 -30.86
CA ARG A 354 10.97 1.79 -30.27
C ARG A 354 11.50 2.37 -28.95
N PRO A 355 11.04 3.55 -28.52
CA PRO A 355 11.54 4.22 -27.31
C PRO A 355 10.94 3.59 -26.04
N THR A 356 11.30 2.34 -25.74
CA THR A 356 10.82 1.59 -24.58
C THR A 356 11.93 0.87 -23.81
N PHE A 357 11.54 0.02 -22.85
CA PHE A 357 12.34 -0.69 -21.84
C PHE A 357 12.78 0.17 -20.65
N GLU A 358 12.65 1.48 -20.72
CA GLU A 358 13.12 2.37 -19.66
C GLU A 358 12.36 2.12 -18.36
N ILE A 359 11.03 1.95 -18.43
CA ILE A 359 10.19 1.72 -17.25
C ILE A 359 10.54 0.38 -16.56
N GLY A 360 10.71 -0.68 -17.35
CA GLY A 360 11.10 -2.00 -16.83
C GLY A 360 12.50 -2.02 -16.26
N TYR A 361 13.45 -1.36 -16.94
CA TYR A 361 14.81 -1.19 -16.42
C TYR A 361 14.80 -0.42 -15.09
N ASN A 362 13.99 0.64 -15.01
CA ASN A 362 13.87 1.42 -13.79
C ASN A 362 13.32 0.59 -12.62
N GLU A 363 12.31 -0.25 -12.85
CA GLU A 363 11.83 -1.18 -11.82
C GLU A 363 12.93 -2.17 -11.38
N TYR A 364 13.36 -3.02 -12.30
CA TYR A 364 14.17 -4.18 -11.93
C TYR A 364 15.60 -3.80 -11.55
N HIS A 365 16.24 -2.92 -12.34
CA HIS A 365 17.60 -2.51 -12.04
C HIS A 365 17.64 -1.39 -11.00
N ASN A 366 16.99 -0.25 -11.24
CA ASN A 366 17.14 0.89 -10.34
C ASN A 366 16.47 0.64 -8.98
N ARG A 367 15.20 0.19 -8.94
CA ARG A 367 14.47 0.00 -7.68
C ARG A 367 14.83 -1.31 -6.98
N LEU A 368 14.96 -2.42 -7.71
CA LEU A 368 15.19 -3.76 -7.12
C LEU A 368 16.66 -4.23 -7.13
N GLY A 369 17.56 -3.55 -7.86
CA GLY A 369 18.99 -3.86 -7.88
C GLY A 369 19.40 -5.06 -8.75
N ASP A 370 18.53 -5.52 -9.64
CA ASP A 370 18.83 -6.64 -10.55
C ASP A 370 19.84 -6.28 -11.62
N SER A 371 20.51 -7.30 -12.17
CA SER A 371 21.43 -7.12 -13.28
C SER A 371 20.71 -7.25 -14.61
N LEU A 372 20.64 -6.15 -15.37
CA LEU A 372 20.10 -6.10 -16.73
C LEU A 372 21.13 -5.48 -17.70
N PRO A 373 22.27 -6.16 -17.94
CA PRO A 373 23.40 -5.58 -18.68
C PRO A 373 23.09 -5.28 -20.15
N ASP A 374 22.39 -6.17 -20.86
CA ASP A 374 22.06 -5.93 -22.27
C ASP A 374 21.00 -4.84 -22.40
N THR A 375 20.02 -4.82 -21.48
CA THR A 375 19.02 -3.75 -21.42
C THR A 375 19.67 -2.39 -21.15
N LEU A 376 20.60 -2.30 -20.19
CA LEU A 376 21.35 -1.06 -19.92
C LEU A 376 22.15 -0.62 -21.15
N HIS A 377 22.86 -1.56 -21.79
CA HIS A 377 23.64 -1.24 -22.98
C HIS A 377 22.73 -0.70 -24.07
N TRP A 378 21.64 -1.39 -24.41
CA TRP A 378 20.66 -0.93 -25.39
C TRP A 378 20.10 0.46 -25.08
N LEU A 379 19.68 0.70 -23.83
CA LEU A 379 19.15 2.01 -23.43
C LEU A 379 20.20 3.11 -23.61
N THR A 380 21.44 2.87 -23.20
CA THR A 380 22.50 3.90 -23.22
C THR A 380 23.13 4.11 -24.59
N SER A 381 23.16 3.10 -25.46
CA SER A 381 23.73 3.22 -26.81
C SER A 381 22.73 3.60 -27.89
N ASN A 382 21.43 3.35 -27.66
CA ASN A 382 20.41 3.50 -28.70
C ASN A 382 19.24 4.38 -28.30
N ILE A 383 18.68 4.22 -27.09
CA ILE A 383 17.46 4.96 -26.70
C ILE A 383 17.81 6.37 -26.22
N ARG A 384 18.66 6.50 -25.20
CA ARG A 384 19.01 7.77 -24.56
C ARG A 384 19.89 8.69 -25.42
N THR A 385 20.38 8.20 -26.56
CA THR A 385 21.14 8.98 -27.55
C THR A 385 20.29 9.52 -28.70
N GLN A 386 19.02 9.12 -28.80
CA GLN A 386 18.09 9.65 -29.81
C GLN A 386 17.82 11.13 -29.54
N THR A 387 17.82 11.94 -30.60
CA THR A 387 17.72 13.39 -30.47
C THR A 387 16.35 13.95 -30.84
N LEU A 388 15.57 13.27 -31.69
CA LEU A 388 14.23 13.64 -32.13
C LEU A 388 13.46 12.38 -32.53
N GLU A 389 12.18 12.27 -32.14
CA GLU A 389 11.27 11.10 -32.24
C GLU A 389 11.50 10.00 -31.18
N VAL A 390 11.09 10.33 -29.95
CA VAL A 390 11.10 9.46 -28.77
C VAL A 390 9.67 9.12 -28.32
N ASP A 391 8.74 9.19 -29.27
CA ASP A 391 7.34 8.86 -29.09
C ASP A 391 6.87 7.87 -30.17
N HIS A 392 6.09 6.88 -29.75
CA HIS A 392 5.40 5.96 -30.64
C HIS A 392 4.17 5.36 -29.97
N HIS A 393 2.97 5.80 -30.37
CA HIS A 393 1.70 5.45 -29.75
C HIS A 393 1.71 5.65 -28.22
N MET A 394 1.82 4.58 -27.42
CA MET A 394 1.80 4.63 -25.94
C MET A 394 3.17 4.87 -25.31
N MET A 395 4.27 4.72 -26.06
CA MET A 395 5.63 4.94 -25.60
C MET A 395 5.97 6.40 -25.85
N VAL A 396 5.81 7.29 -24.87
CA VAL A 396 5.98 8.74 -25.06
C VAL A 396 6.93 9.27 -23.99
N PHE A 397 8.14 9.64 -24.41
CA PHE A 397 9.19 10.18 -23.52
C PHE A 397 9.41 9.32 -22.26
N GLU A 398 9.59 8.00 -22.42
CA GLU A 398 9.83 7.10 -21.27
C GLU A 398 11.08 7.52 -20.49
N THR A 399 12.17 7.91 -21.15
CA THR A 399 13.38 8.42 -20.49
C THR A 399 13.15 9.69 -19.66
N LEU A 400 12.22 10.56 -20.06
CA LEU A 400 11.87 11.76 -19.29
C LEU A 400 11.15 11.39 -18.00
N SER A 401 10.24 10.41 -18.08
CA SER A 401 9.36 10.03 -16.98
C SER A 401 9.97 8.98 -16.04
N HIS A 402 10.85 8.11 -16.56
CA HIS A 402 11.38 6.93 -15.88
C HIS A 402 12.88 6.69 -16.12
N GLY A 403 13.60 7.61 -16.75
CA GLY A 403 15.04 7.43 -17.06
C GLY A 403 15.96 7.35 -15.84
N ALA A 404 15.44 7.73 -14.68
CA ALA A 404 16.01 7.44 -13.38
C ALA A 404 14.89 7.41 -12.34
N ASP A 405 15.14 6.72 -11.23
CA ASP A 405 14.33 6.74 -10.03
C ASP A 405 15.27 6.67 -8.81
N SER A 406 14.72 7.00 -7.67
CA SER A 406 15.29 6.96 -6.32
C SER A 406 16.24 5.82 -5.94
N GLY A 407 16.15 4.67 -6.59
CA GLY A 407 17.05 3.54 -6.36
C GLY A 407 18.39 3.62 -7.11
N SER A 408 18.57 4.58 -8.03
CA SER A 408 19.81 4.81 -8.80
C SER A 408 20.97 5.45 -8.00
N GLY A 409 20.90 5.45 -6.67
CA GLY A 409 21.90 6.07 -5.79
C GLY A 409 21.75 7.59 -5.64
N VAL A 410 20.63 8.17 -6.12
CA VAL A 410 20.25 9.56 -5.85
C VAL A 410 19.35 9.59 -4.60
N PRO A 411 19.73 10.29 -3.52
CA PRO A 411 18.93 10.33 -2.29
C PRO A 411 17.49 10.83 -2.54
N GLN A 412 16.47 9.97 -2.37
CA GLN A 412 15.07 10.33 -2.61
C GLN A 412 14.51 11.24 -1.49
N PRO A 413 13.62 12.19 -1.79
CA PRO A 413 12.83 12.88 -0.77
C PRO A 413 12.11 11.87 0.14
N ASP A 414 12.51 11.80 1.41
CA ASP A 414 11.95 10.91 2.44
C ASP A 414 11.80 11.69 3.75
N PHE A 415 11.26 11.08 4.79
CA PHE A 415 11.28 11.66 6.13
C PHE A 415 11.78 10.66 7.16
N SER A 416 12.39 11.17 8.22
CA SER A 416 12.58 10.38 9.44
C SER A 416 11.47 10.68 10.42
N LEU A 417 11.10 9.68 11.22
CA LEU A 417 10.16 9.80 12.32
C LEU A 417 10.85 9.42 13.63
N SER A 418 10.76 10.30 14.62
CA SER A 418 11.22 10.05 15.98
C SER A 418 10.15 10.43 16.98
N ALA A 419 10.22 9.90 18.20
CA ALA A 419 9.30 10.26 19.26
C ALA A 419 10.03 10.38 20.61
N SER A 420 9.64 11.37 21.42
CA SER A 420 10.29 11.65 22.71
C SER A 420 9.32 12.16 23.78
N PRO A 421 9.60 11.96 25.08
CA PRO A 421 10.66 11.11 25.62
C PRO A 421 10.39 9.62 25.34
N SER A 422 11.42 8.77 25.35
CA SER A 422 11.26 7.34 25.01
C SER A 422 10.37 6.56 25.99
N ALA A 423 10.17 7.07 27.20
CA ALA A 423 9.31 6.47 28.20
C ALA A 423 8.55 7.51 29.04
N ARG A 424 7.33 7.16 29.46
CA ARG A 424 6.56 7.87 30.50
C ARG A 424 5.99 6.86 31.48
N THR A 425 5.88 7.29 32.73
CA THR A 425 5.18 6.55 33.78
C THR A 425 4.02 7.39 34.28
N VAL A 426 2.83 6.79 34.36
CA VAL A 426 1.60 7.41 34.88
C VAL A 426 0.90 6.46 35.82
N THR A 427 0.07 6.99 36.71
CA THR A 427 -0.87 6.17 37.47
C THR A 427 -2.16 5.99 36.66
N ALA A 428 -2.79 4.82 36.73
CA ALA A 428 -4.08 4.59 36.09
C ALA A 428 -5.10 5.70 36.43
N GLY A 429 -5.76 6.24 35.41
CA GLY A 429 -6.65 7.42 35.52
C GLY A 429 -5.98 8.76 35.17
N SER A 430 -4.68 8.76 34.88
CA SER A 430 -3.92 9.96 34.48
C SER A 430 -3.55 9.95 33.00
N GLY A 431 -3.02 11.08 32.49
CA GLY A 431 -2.54 11.22 31.11
C GLY A 431 -1.02 11.32 30.99
N ALA A 432 -0.49 10.95 29.82
CA ALA A 432 0.90 11.12 29.39
C ALA A 432 0.96 11.89 28.08
N SER A 433 2.04 12.64 27.88
CA SER A 433 2.32 13.31 26.60
C SER A 433 3.71 12.97 26.08
N TYR A 434 3.75 12.77 24.76
CA TYR A 434 4.94 12.58 23.93
C TYR A 434 4.91 13.55 22.76
N THR A 435 6.06 13.76 22.14
CA THR A 435 6.22 14.54 20.91
C THR A 435 6.73 13.62 19.82
N ALA A 436 5.98 13.51 18.72
CA ALA A 436 6.45 12.92 17.49
C ALA A 436 7.07 14.01 16.61
N THR A 437 8.27 13.78 16.09
CA THR A 437 9.01 14.72 15.26
C THR A 437 9.29 14.08 13.91
N VAL A 438 8.89 14.79 12.86
CA VAL A 438 9.17 14.45 11.46
C VAL A 438 10.27 15.38 10.97
N ALA A 439 11.34 14.82 10.41
CA ALA A 439 12.37 15.60 9.75
C ALA A 439 12.49 15.19 8.29
N ALA A 440 12.44 16.19 7.40
CA ALA A 440 12.62 16.00 5.98
C ALA A 440 14.03 15.49 5.69
N ILE A 441 14.12 14.51 4.80
CA ILE A 441 15.34 14.00 4.20
C ILE A 441 15.26 14.36 2.71
N ASN A 442 16.35 14.88 2.16
CA ASN A 442 16.46 15.21 0.74
C ASN A 442 15.34 16.14 0.23
N SER A 443 15.05 17.22 0.97
CA SER A 443 14.05 18.24 0.61
C SER A 443 12.61 17.72 0.49
N PHE A 444 12.27 16.64 1.20
CA PHE A 444 10.89 16.18 1.35
C PHE A 444 9.96 17.30 1.84
N THR A 445 8.82 17.46 1.18
CA THR A 445 7.78 18.47 1.48
C THR A 445 6.39 17.88 1.66
N GLY A 446 6.27 16.54 1.58
CA GLY A 446 5.00 15.83 1.68
C GLY A 446 4.33 15.97 3.05
N ASN A 447 3.01 15.71 3.09
CA ASN A 447 2.26 15.66 4.33
C ASN A 447 2.41 14.27 4.97
N VAL A 448 2.76 14.21 6.24
CA VAL A 448 2.90 12.97 7.02
C VAL A 448 1.71 12.82 7.96
N SER A 449 0.87 11.82 7.72
CA SER A 449 -0.25 11.46 8.62
C SER A 449 0.28 10.59 9.76
N LEU A 450 -0.16 10.84 11.00
CA LEU A 450 0.32 10.15 12.19
C LEU A 450 -0.76 9.25 12.79
N SER A 451 -0.38 8.04 13.20
CA SER A 451 -1.22 7.10 13.93
C SER A 451 -0.43 6.40 15.05
N VAL A 452 -1.14 5.81 16.01
CA VAL A 452 -0.53 5.10 17.14
C VAL A 452 -1.27 3.79 17.42
N SER A 453 -0.52 2.76 17.78
CA SER A 453 -1.02 1.45 18.20
C SER A 453 -0.31 0.95 19.47
N GLY A 454 -0.80 -0.14 20.07
CA GLY A 454 -0.21 -0.72 21.28
C GLY A 454 -0.73 -0.16 22.61
N LEU A 455 -1.82 0.62 22.59
CA LEU A 455 -2.43 1.19 23.79
C LEU A 455 -3.00 0.09 24.72
N PRO A 456 -2.90 0.25 26.05
CA PRO A 456 -3.56 -0.63 26.99
C PRO A 456 -5.09 -0.55 26.90
N SER A 457 -5.78 -1.62 27.30
CA SER A 457 -7.24 -1.61 27.41
C SER A 457 -7.70 -0.51 28.37
N GLY A 458 -8.63 0.34 27.92
CA GLY A 458 -9.13 1.46 28.71
C GLY A 458 -8.31 2.76 28.60
N ALA A 459 -7.33 2.82 27.68
CA ALA A 459 -6.65 4.05 27.30
C ALA A 459 -7.06 4.54 25.90
N THR A 460 -6.98 5.86 25.69
CA THR A 460 -7.18 6.52 24.39
C THR A 460 -5.96 7.36 24.05
N ALA A 461 -5.75 7.65 22.76
CA ALA A 461 -4.70 8.56 22.35
C ALA A 461 -5.07 9.37 21.10
N GLY A 462 -4.42 10.53 20.94
CA GLY A 462 -4.60 11.40 19.78
C GLY A 462 -3.40 12.29 19.53
N PHE A 463 -3.21 12.65 18.27
CA PHE A 463 -2.18 13.58 17.80
C PHE A 463 -2.76 14.98 17.58
N ASN A 464 -2.04 16.01 17.97
CA ASN A 464 -2.37 17.40 17.64
C ASN A 464 -1.10 18.16 17.18
N PRO A 465 -0.97 18.47 15.88
CA PRO A 465 -1.88 18.11 14.78
C PRO A 465 -1.83 16.62 14.39
N SER A 466 -2.89 16.06 13.79
CA SER A 466 -2.93 14.65 13.34
C SER A 466 -2.09 14.37 12.08
N SER A 467 -1.70 15.42 11.36
CA SER A 467 -0.78 15.36 10.23
C SER A 467 0.20 16.52 10.27
N ILE A 468 1.45 16.28 9.90
CA ILE A 468 2.49 17.31 9.76
C ILE A 468 2.63 17.64 8.28
N SER A 469 2.42 18.89 7.90
CA SER A 469 2.54 19.37 6.53
C SER A 469 3.91 19.97 6.23
N GLY A 470 4.30 20.01 4.96
CA GLY A 470 5.56 20.65 4.53
C GLY A 470 6.82 19.85 4.85
N GLY A 471 6.70 18.53 5.05
CA GLY A 471 7.80 17.59 5.17
C GLY A 471 8.59 17.60 6.48
N SER A 472 8.38 18.58 7.37
CA SER A 472 9.03 18.62 8.67
C SER A 472 8.16 19.32 9.72
N GLY A 473 8.32 18.93 10.98
CA GLY A 473 7.56 19.51 12.08
C GLY A 473 7.42 18.56 13.26
N SER A 474 6.50 18.88 14.16
CA SER A 474 6.21 18.05 15.32
C SER A 474 4.72 18.00 15.63
N SER A 475 4.30 16.93 16.30
CA SER A 475 2.95 16.73 16.81
C SER A 475 2.99 16.21 18.24
N THR A 476 2.06 16.68 19.06
CA THR A 476 1.91 16.17 20.43
C THR A 476 0.99 14.95 20.41
N LEU A 477 1.51 13.81 20.88
CA LEU A 477 0.73 12.62 21.19
C LEU A 477 0.29 12.69 22.65
N THR A 478 -1.01 12.79 22.90
CA THR A 478 -1.60 12.69 24.23
C THR A 478 -2.23 11.33 24.42
N VAL A 479 -1.86 10.64 25.50
CA VAL A 479 -2.43 9.36 25.91
C VAL A 479 -3.16 9.57 27.24
N SER A 480 -4.42 9.13 27.33
CA SER A 480 -5.23 9.21 28.54
C SER A 480 -5.60 7.82 29.02
N THR A 481 -5.33 7.52 30.29
CA THR A 481 -5.72 6.24 30.92
C THR A 481 -6.96 6.42 31.79
N SER A 482 -7.75 5.36 31.93
CA SER A 482 -8.83 5.26 32.91
C SER A 482 -8.35 4.61 34.23
N THR A 483 -9.11 4.77 35.31
CA THR A 483 -8.79 4.15 36.63
C THR A 483 -8.78 2.62 36.60
N SER A 484 -9.43 2.01 35.60
CA SER A 484 -9.43 0.57 35.36
C SER A 484 -8.36 0.10 34.36
N THR A 485 -7.52 1.01 33.86
CA THR A 485 -6.42 0.65 32.95
C THR A 485 -5.46 -0.27 33.70
N PRO A 486 -5.18 -1.50 33.19
CA PRO A 486 -4.36 -2.44 33.92
C PRO A 486 -2.93 -1.92 34.12
N PRO A 487 -2.35 -2.05 35.33
CA PRO A 487 -0.95 -1.75 35.57
C PRO A 487 -0.05 -2.61 34.68
N GLY A 488 1.02 -2.02 34.15
CA GLY A 488 1.95 -2.71 33.26
C GLY A 488 2.74 -1.75 32.38
N SER A 489 3.66 -2.31 31.59
CA SER A 489 4.43 -1.57 30.59
C SER A 489 3.93 -1.91 29.19
N TYR A 490 3.62 -0.88 28.42
CA TYR A 490 3.03 -0.97 27.09
C TYR A 490 3.94 -0.29 26.08
N THR A 491 4.34 -1.04 25.06
CA THR A 491 5.07 -0.47 23.91
C THR A 491 4.06 0.13 22.95
N LEU A 492 4.16 1.45 22.76
CA LEU A 492 3.35 2.18 21.78
C LEU A 492 4.16 2.33 20.50
N THR A 493 3.54 2.04 19.35
CA THR A 493 4.16 2.24 18.04
C THR A 493 3.49 3.42 17.35
N VAL A 494 4.25 4.49 17.14
CA VAL A 494 3.86 5.65 16.34
C VAL A 494 4.24 5.39 14.89
N THR A 495 3.28 5.55 13.98
CA THR A 495 3.48 5.36 12.54
C THR A 495 3.21 6.65 11.81
N GLY A 496 4.15 7.07 10.97
CA GLY A 496 3.99 8.19 10.03
C GLY A 496 3.89 7.66 8.60
N THR A 497 2.93 8.16 7.82
CA THR A 497 2.70 7.74 6.44
C THR A 497 2.58 8.92 5.49
N SER A 498 3.25 8.86 4.34
CA SER A 498 3.10 9.82 3.23
C SER A 498 3.19 9.08 1.88
N GLY A 499 2.07 8.89 1.21
CA GLY A 499 2.02 8.02 0.02
C GLY A 499 2.44 6.58 0.37
N SER A 500 3.46 6.06 -0.33
CA SER A 500 4.07 4.76 -0.06
C SER A 500 5.09 4.77 1.10
N LEU A 501 5.58 5.94 1.52
CA LEU A 501 6.57 6.06 2.59
C LEU A 501 5.94 5.82 3.95
N THR A 502 6.50 4.89 4.71
CA THR A 502 6.06 4.56 6.08
C THR A 502 7.26 4.42 7.01
N HIS A 503 7.25 5.18 8.11
CA HIS A 503 8.27 5.11 9.15
C HIS A 503 7.63 4.95 10.52
N THR A 504 8.32 4.27 11.44
CA THR A 504 7.81 4.00 12.78
C THR A 504 8.78 4.42 13.87
N ALA A 505 8.25 4.90 15.00
CA ALA A 505 8.99 5.14 16.22
C ALA A 505 8.27 4.49 17.42
N THR A 506 9.02 3.88 18.33
CA THR A 506 8.46 3.20 19.50
C THR A 506 8.65 4.01 20.78
N LEU A 507 7.64 3.99 21.64
CA LEU A 507 7.59 4.64 22.95
C LEU A 507 7.17 3.63 24.02
N MET A 508 7.51 3.88 25.28
CA MET A 508 7.06 3.07 26.41
C MET A 508 6.11 3.87 27.31
N LEU A 509 4.95 3.32 27.62
CA LEU A 509 4.03 3.80 28.65
C LEU A 509 3.98 2.80 29.79
N THR A 510 4.41 3.19 30.97
CA THR A 510 4.24 2.40 32.20
C THR A 510 3.06 2.94 32.98
N VAL A 511 2.06 2.09 33.23
CA VAL A 511 0.89 2.39 34.04
C VAL A 511 1.08 1.75 35.41
N ASN A 512 1.12 2.57 36.45
CA ASN A 512 1.14 2.13 37.83
C ASN A 512 -0.29 1.96 38.35
N ALA A 513 -0.47 1.02 39.27
CA ALA A 513 -1.69 0.91 40.04
C ALA A 513 -1.93 2.19 40.86
N PRO A 514 -3.20 2.60 41.07
CA PRO A 514 -3.54 3.68 41.99
C PRO A 514 -2.97 3.46 43.40
N SER A 515 -2.73 4.55 44.13
CA SER A 515 -2.45 4.47 45.57
C SER A 515 -3.70 3.95 46.30
N ASP A 516 -3.48 3.06 47.26
CA ASP A 516 -4.56 2.41 48.00
C ASP A 516 -4.13 2.03 49.42
N PHE A 517 -5.02 1.53 50.26
CA PHE A 517 -4.71 1.00 51.58
C PHE A 517 -5.38 -0.35 51.80
N SER A 518 -4.92 -1.09 52.82
CA SER A 518 -5.62 -2.28 53.32
C SER A 518 -5.91 -2.14 54.80
N LEU A 519 -6.98 -2.81 55.24
CA LEU A 519 -7.41 -2.89 56.63
C LEU A 519 -7.26 -4.32 57.13
N THR A 520 -6.77 -4.46 58.35
CA THR A 520 -6.77 -5.74 59.07
C THR A 520 -7.10 -5.51 60.53
N ALA A 521 -7.76 -6.47 61.17
CA ALA A 521 -8.03 -6.46 62.61
C ALA A 521 -7.44 -7.71 63.25
N THR A 522 -6.67 -7.55 64.32
CA THR A 522 -6.00 -8.67 65.01
C THR A 522 -6.24 -8.61 66.51
N PRO A 523 -6.51 -9.75 67.18
CA PRO A 523 -6.76 -11.08 66.61
C PRO A 523 -8.07 -11.14 65.78
N ALA A 524 -8.29 -12.17 64.95
CA ALA A 524 -9.49 -12.24 64.09
C ALA A 524 -10.81 -12.47 64.87
N SER A 525 -10.73 -13.03 66.09
CA SER A 525 -11.87 -13.20 66.99
C SER A 525 -11.39 -13.31 68.43
N GLN A 526 -12.29 -13.02 69.39
CA GLN A 526 -12.07 -13.20 70.82
C GLN A 526 -13.34 -13.63 71.53
N THR A 527 -13.16 -14.32 72.66
CA THR A 527 -14.24 -14.61 73.62
C THR A 527 -14.12 -13.67 74.80
N ILE A 528 -15.23 -13.12 75.25
CA ILE A 528 -15.31 -12.14 76.33
C ILE A 528 -16.44 -12.50 77.29
N THR A 529 -16.18 -12.36 78.59
CA THR A 529 -17.20 -12.53 79.63
C THR A 529 -18.05 -11.28 79.73
N ALA A 530 -19.37 -11.42 79.86
CA ALA A 530 -20.28 -10.28 80.05
C ALA A 530 -19.84 -9.40 81.24
N GLY A 531 -19.84 -8.08 81.04
CA GLY A 531 -19.38 -7.10 82.04
C GLY A 531 -17.89 -6.76 81.96
N THR A 532 -17.11 -7.36 81.05
CA THR A 532 -15.68 -7.05 80.87
C THR A 532 -15.40 -6.38 79.52
N ASN A 533 -14.11 -6.10 79.25
CA ASN A 533 -13.63 -5.56 77.98
C ASN A 533 -12.51 -6.41 77.36
N THR A 534 -12.34 -6.29 76.04
CA THR A 534 -11.18 -6.78 75.28
C THR A 534 -10.83 -5.81 74.15
N THR A 535 -9.67 -5.99 73.51
CA THR A 535 -9.17 -5.08 72.47
C THR A 535 -8.69 -5.80 71.22
N TYR A 536 -8.88 -5.16 70.06
CA TYR A 536 -8.32 -5.53 68.77
C TYR A 536 -7.39 -4.42 68.28
N THR A 537 -6.32 -4.77 67.56
CA THR A 537 -5.52 -3.82 66.80
C THR A 537 -6.04 -3.76 65.37
N VAL A 538 -6.53 -2.59 64.95
CA VAL A 538 -6.93 -2.28 63.58
C VAL A 538 -5.75 -1.62 62.88
N SER A 539 -5.14 -2.32 61.92
CA SER A 539 -3.98 -1.85 61.18
C SER A 539 -4.39 -1.38 59.78
N VAL A 540 -3.91 -0.19 59.41
CA VAL A 540 -4.04 0.41 58.09
C VAL A 540 -2.66 0.34 57.41
N SER A 541 -2.54 -0.47 56.36
CA SER A 541 -1.29 -0.58 55.60
C SER A 541 -1.36 0.22 54.30
N ALA A 542 -0.28 0.92 53.96
CA ALA A 542 -0.16 1.64 52.70
C ALA A 542 0.11 0.68 51.53
N ILE A 543 -0.58 0.90 50.41
CA ILE A 543 -0.37 0.20 49.13
C ILE A 543 -0.03 1.25 48.06
N ASN A 544 0.97 0.95 47.22
CA ASN A 544 1.43 1.84 46.13
C ASN A 544 1.71 3.29 46.57
N GLY A 545 2.30 3.46 47.76
CA GLY A 545 2.73 4.77 48.27
C GLY A 545 1.62 5.61 48.90
N PHE A 546 0.46 5.04 49.21
CA PHE A 546 -0.61 5.75 49.92
C PHE A 546 -0.15 6.27 51.30
N SER A 547 -0.33 7.57 51.53
CA SER A 547 0.02 8.23 52.79
C SER A 547 -1.13 9.05 53.37
N GLY A 548 -2.35 8.76 52.92
CA GLY A 548 -3.55 9.50 53.31
C GLY A 548 -4.08 9.13 54.69
N THR A 549 -4.98 9.97 55.20
CA THR A 549 -5.77 9.67 56.39
C THR A 549 -6.95 8.76 56.00
N VAL A 550 -7.12 7.67 56.74
CA VAL A 550 -8.25 6.74 56.63
C VAL A 550 -9.18 6.98 57.81
N ALA A 551 -10.41 7.39 57.52
CA ALA A 551 -11.47 7.46 58.52
C ALA A 551 -11.96 6.05 58.84
N LEU A 552 -12.00 5.69 60.12
CA LEU A 552 -12.40 4.37 60.60
C LEU A 552 -13.76 4.45 61.28
N SER A 553 -14.62 3.47 60.99
CA SER A 553 -15.88 3.26 61.66
C SER A 553 -16.08 1.78 61.97
N VAL A 554 -16.89 1.48 62.99
CA VAL A 554 -17.21 0.11 63.39
C VAL A 554 -18.71 -0.04 63.49
N SER A 555 -19.23 -1.16 62.99
CA SER A 555 -20.65 -1.53 63.03
C SER A 555 -20.82 -3.00 63.40
N GLY A 556 -22.06 -3.44 63.63
CA GLY A 556 -22.39 -4.84 63.94
C GLY A 556 -22.36 -5.19 65.44
N ALA A 557 -22.19 -4.21 66.33
CA ALA A 557 -22.26 -4.44 67.77
C ALA A 557 -23.69 -4.85 68.20
N SER A 558 -23.80 -5.95 68.95
CA SER A 558 -25.08 -6.45 69.48
C SER A 558 -25.56 -5.64 70.70
N PRO A 559 -26.85 -5.70 71.07
CA PRO A 559 -27.35 -5.01 72.27
C PRO A 559 -26.53 -5.37 73.52
N GLY A 560 -26.12 -4.36 74.27
CA GLY A 560 -25.24 -4.52 75.44
C GLY A 560 -23.75 -4.60 75.11
N VAL A 561 -23.35 -4.44 73.84
CA VAL A 561 -21.95 -4.35 73.40
C VAL A 561 -21.65 -2.95 72.87
N THR A 562 -20.60 -2.32 73.39
CA THR A 562 -20.08 -1.04 72.88
C THR A 562 -18.73 -1.29 72.21
N ALA A 563 -18.59 -0.83 70.97
CA ALA A 563 -17.35 -0.89 70.20
C ALA A 563 -16.79 0.53 70.02
N THR A 564 -15.58 0.79 70.51
CA THR A 564 -14.99 2.13 70.49
C THR A 564 -13.57 2.08 69.96
N LEU A 565 -13.29 2.87 68.93
CA LEU A 565 -11.94 3.04 68.39
C LEU A 565 -11.19 4.11 69.21
N SER A 566 -9.91 3.87 69.48
CA SER A 566 -9.02 4.84 70.14
C SER A 566 -8.83 6.11 69.29
N SER A 567 -9.02 6.01 67.98
CA SER A 567 -9.07 7.13 67.04
C SER A 567 -10.07 6.81 65.92
N SER A 568 -10.88 7.79 65.53
CA SER A 568 -11.79 7.68 64.38
C SER A 568 -11.07 7.85 63.03
N SER A 569 -9.75 8.09 63.04
CA SER A 569 -8.94 8.13 61.82
C SER A 569 -7.48 7.76 62.08
N VAL A 570 -6.82 7.24 61.05
CA VAL A 570 -5.41 6.78 61.10
C VAL A 570 -4.72 7.18 59.80
N ASN A 571 -3.51 7.75 59.88
CA ASN A 571 -2.66 7.94 58.71
C ASN A 571 -1.98 6.62 58.33
N ALA A 572 -1.94 6.30 57.05
CA ALA A 572 -1.27 5.09 56.58
C ALA A 572 0.25 5.32 56.37
N PRO A 573 1.11 4.36 56.76
CA PRO A 573 0.80 3.19 57.58
C PRO A 573 0.57 3.57 59.05
N GLY A 574 -0.38 2.91 59.72
CA GLY A 574 -0.70 3.19 61.12
C GLY A 574 -1.69 2.20 61.72
N SER A 575 -2.06 2.39 62.99
CA SER A 575 -3.06 1.55 63.65
C SER A 575 -3.90 2.30 64.67
N ALA A 576 -5.07 1.74 64.99
CA ALA A 576 -5.93 2.14 66.10
C ALA A 576 -6.31 0.93 66.95
N THR A 577 -6.58 1.15 68.23
CA THR A 577 -7.09 0.10 69.12
C THR A 577 -8.61 0.15 69.10
N LEU A 578 -9.27 -0.95 68.77
CA LEU A 578 -10.71 -1.14 68.92
C LEU A 578 -10.99 -1.83 70.25
N THR A 579 -11.62 -1.13 71.18
CA THR A 579 -12.03 -1.67 72.47
C THR A 579 -13.49 -2.11 72.41
N ILE A 580 -13.74 -3.37 72.78
CA ILE A 580 -15.07 -3.93 72.93
C ILE A 580 -15.39 -4.05 74.41
N THR A 581 -16.48 -3.41 74.84
CA THR A 581 -16.97 -3.47 76.22
C THR A 581 -18.36 -4.09 76.23
N THR A 582 -18.58 -5.05 77.12
CA THR A 582 -19.90 -5.71 77.29
C THR A 582 -20.55 -5.27 78.60
N SER A 583 -21.86 -5.03 78.59
CA SER A 583 -22.61 -4.84 79.83
C SER A 583 -22.77 -6.16 80.58
N SER A 584 -23.03 -6.10 81.88
CA SER A 584 -23.36 -7.30 82.67
C SER A 584 -24.66 -7.99 82.22
N SER A 585 -25.49 -7.29 81.44
CA SER A 585 -26.73 -7.79 80.84
C SER A 585 -26.60 -8.25 79.39
N ALA A 586 -25.39 -8.22 78.81
CA ALA A 586 -25.17 -8.65 77.44
C ALA A 586 -25.48 -10.15 77.28
N ALA A 587 -26.32 -10.49 76.30
CA ALA A 587 -26.71 -11.88 76.06
C ALA A 587 -25.52 -12.71 75.53
N ALA A 588 -25.44 -13.98 75.93
CA ALA A 588 -24.45 -14.90 75.37
C ALA A 588 -24.72 -15.15 73.87
N GLY A 589 -23.69 -15.07 73.05
CA GLY A 589 -23.80 -15.26 71.61
C GLY A 589 -22.53 -14.85 70.86
N SER A 590 -22.59 -14.88 69.54
CA SER A 590 -21.51 -14.42 68.67
C SER A 590 -22.00 -13.23 67.83
N SER A 591 -21.15 -12.21 67.68
CA SER A 591 -21.42 -11.03 66.87
C SER A 591 -20.24 -10.75 65.94
N THR A 592 -20.52 -10.52 64.67
CA THR A 592 -19.52 -10.05 63.70
C THR A 592 -19.45 -8.52 63.74
N LEU A 593 -18.26 -7.99 63.97
CA LEU A 593 -18.00 -6.56 63.86
C LEU A 593 -17.38 -6.27 62.49
N THR A 594 -17.93 -5.28 61.80
CA THR A 594 -17.40 -4.81 60.51
C THR A 594 -16.70 -3.48 60.74
N ILE A 595 -15.42 -3.42 60.41
CA ILE A 595 -14.61 -2.21 60.51
C ILE A 595 -14.52 -1.62 59.10
N THR A 596 -15.07 -0.45 58.88
CA THR A 596 -15.00 0.22 57.57
C THR A 596 -13.99 1.34 57.62
N GLY A 597 -13.03 1.31 56.70
CA GLY A 597 -12.08 2.39 56.50
C GLY A 597 -12.33 3.09 55.17
N THR A 598 -12.39 4.42 55.20
CA THR A 598 -12.67 5.24 54.02
C THR A 598 -11.65 6.37 53.88
N SER A 599 -11.13 6.58 52.67
CA SER A 599 -10.32 7.75 52.30
C SER A 599 -10.74 8.26 50.93
N GLY A 600 -11.33 9.46 50.88
CA GLY A 600 -11.93 9.97 49.65
C GLY A 600 -13.06 9.05 49.14
N SER A 601 -12.94 8.58 47.88
CA SER A 601 -13.88 7.62 47.28
C SER A 601 -13.53 6.15 47.54
N THR A 602 -12.38 5.85 48.16
CA THR A 602 -11.91 4.49 48.38
C THR A 602 -12.37 3.97 49.74
N THR A 603 -12.96 2.78 49.77
CA THR A 603 -13.47 2.14 51.00
C THR A 603 -13.09 0.67 51.05
N HIS A 604 -12.60 0.22 52.21
CA HIS A 604 -12.29 -1.19 52.52
C HIS A 604 -12.99 -1.60 53.81
N THR A 605 -13.26 -2.90 53.99
CA THR A 605 -13.91 -3.46 55.19
C THR A 605 -13.23 -4.72 55.70
#